data_AF-A0AAN6TDQ8-F1
#
_entry.id   AF-A0AAN6TDQ8-F1
#
_cell.length_a   1.000
_cell.length_b   1.000
_cell.length_c   1.000
_cell.angle_alpha   90.00
_cell.angle_beta   90.00
_cell.angle_gamma   90.00
#
_symmetry.space_group_name_H-M   'P 1'
#
loop_
_entity.id
_entity.type
_entity.pdbx_description
1 polymer ?
#
loop_
_entity_poly.entity_id
_entity_poly.type
_entity_poly.pdbx_seq_one_letter_code
_entity_poly.pdbx_strand_id
1 'polypeptide(L)' 'MPDLKDKNGEPIKEGDQVFARSRGGSHQGNVEKIVTTKEEAEEEGVKHPPKVLFTDQHGHHVQHNPGTLQHGEYKK' A
#
# COMPACT_ATOMS: atom_id res chain seq x y z
N MET A 1 4.99 -16.86 -4.16
CA MET A 1 4.28 -15.67 -3.65
C MET A 1 3.67 -14.97 -4.85
N PRO A 2 2.38 -14.63 -4.86
CA PRO A 2 1.81 -13.87 -5.97
C PRO A 2 2.59 -12.56 -6.11
N ASP A 3 3.05 -12.24 -7.31
CA ASP A 3 3.76 -10.99 -7.57
C ASP A 3 2.78 -9.82 -7.38
N LEU A 4 2.76 -9.27 -6.17
CA LEU A 4 1.93 -8.12 -5.84
C LEU A 4 2.53 -6.91 -6.54
N LYS A 5 1.81 -6.36 -7.51
CA LYS A 5 2.32 -5.26 -8.33
C LYS A 5 1.59 -3.97 -8.05
N ASP A 6 2.33 -2.88 -8.15
CA ASP A 6 1.79 -1.54 -8.16
C ASP A 6 1.06 -1.26 -9.49
N LYS A 7 0.53 -0.04 -9.64
CA LYS A 7 -0.15 0.40 -10.86
C LYS A 7 0.72 0.35 -12.12
N ASN A 8 2.04 0.45 -11.99
CA ASN A 8 3.00 0.45 -13.08
C ASN A 8 3.53 -0.97 -13.39
N GLY A 9 3.12 -1.99 -12.62
CA GLY A 9 3.58 -3.36 -12.78
C GLY A 9 4.85 -3.68 -11.98
N GLU A 10 5.29 -2.77 -11.12
CA GLU A 10 6.47 -2.96 -10.27
C GLU A 10 6.09 -3.79 -9.02
N PRO A 11 6.84 -4.85 -8.67
CA PRO A 11 6.57 -5.63 -7.48
C PRO A 11 6.70 -4.80 -6.21
N ILE A 12 5.71 -4.85 -5.32
CA ILE A 12 5.70 -4.18 -4.01
C ILE A 12 6.20 -5.17 -2.94
N LYS A 13 7.09 -4.70 -2.08
CA LYS A 13 7.63 -5.43 -0.92
C LYS A 13 7.56 -4.57 0.35
N GLU A 14 7.68 -5.22 1.49
CA GLU A 14 7.84 -4.53 2.77
C GLU A 14 9.11 -3.67 2.77
N GLY A 15 9.00 -2.46 3.30
CA GLY A 15 10.04 -1.44 3.28
C GLY A 15 10.04 -0.56 2.03
N ASP A 16 9.35 -0.93 0.95
CA ASP A 16 9.29 -0.10 -0.25
C ASP A 16 8.51 1.19 0.02
N GLN A 17 9.02 2.31 -0.49
CA GLN A 17 8.31 3.58 -0.42
C GLN A 17 7.23 3.62 -1.51
N VAL A 18 5.99 3.83 -1.11
CA VAL A 18 4.83 3.87 -2.01
C VAL A 18 3.99 5.10 -1.75
N PHE A 19 3.20 5.50 -2.75
CA PHE A 19 2.20 6.55 -2.59
C PHE A 19 0.87 6.22 -3.28
N ALA A 20 -0.20 6.77 -2.72
CA ALA A 20 -1.52 6.89 -3.33
C ALA A 20 -1.80 8.37 -3.62
N ARG A 21 -2.14 8.72 -4.87
CA ARG A 21 -2.57 10.08 -5.21
C ARG A 21 -4.00 10.35 -4.71
N SER A 22 -4.20 11.51 -4.11
CA SER A 22 -5.52 12.03 -3.76
C SER A 22 -5.73 13.42 -4.39
N ARG A 23 -6.97 13.93 -4.40
CA ARG A 23 -7.25 15.26 -4.94
C ARG A 23 -6.69 16.32 -3.99
N GLY A 24 -5.53 16.87 -4.35
CA GLY A 24 -4.86 17.93 -3.57
C GLY A 24 -3.64 17.45 -2.77
N GLY A 25 -3.26 16.17 -2.86
CA GLY A 25 -2.08 15.64 -2.18
C GLY A 25 -1.82 14.17 -2.50
N SER A 26 -1.17 13.50 -1.56
CA SER A 26 -0.89 12.07 -1.59
C SER A 26 -0.91 11.50 -0.18
N HIS A 27 -1.09 10.20 -0.07
CA HIS A 27 -0.68 9.43 1.10
C HIS A 27 0.57 8.68 0.70
N GLN A 28 1.70 8.95 1.32
CA GLN A 28 2.97 8.31 1.02
C GLN A 28 3.64 7.81 2.29
N GLY A 29 4.24 6.63 2.20
CA GLY A 29 4.89 5.97 3.32
C GLY A 29 5.59 4.70 2.89
N ASN A 30 6.31 4.09 3.81
CA ASN A 30 6.97 2.81 3.57
C ASN A 30 6.01 1.68 3.87
N VAL A 31 5.99 0.65 3.02
CA VAL A 31 5.16 -0.53 3.23
C VAL A 31 5.55 -1.23 4.52
N GLU A 32 4.60 -1.38 5.43
CA GLU A 32 4.79 -2.05 6.71
C GLU A 32 4.41 -3.54 6.61
N LYS A 33 3.30 -3.83 5.92
CA LYS A 33 2.81 -5.20 5.75
C LYS A 33 2.04 -5.34 4.44
N ILE A 34 2.13 -6.52 3.83
CA ILE A 34 1.32 -6.90 2.68
C ILE A 34 0.39 -8.03 3.10
N VAL A 35 -0.91 -7.75 3.10
CA VAL A 35 -1.95 -8.72 3.41
C VAL A 35 -2.45 -9.33 2.12
N THR A 36 -2.27 -10.64 1.96
CA THR A 36 -2.66 -11.37 0.74
C THR A 36 -3.73 -12.43 1.00
N THR A 37 -3.79 -12.96 2.23
CA THR A 37 -4.74 -14.01 2.59
C THR A 37 -5.96 -13.42 3.32
N LYS A 38 -7.04 -14.21 3.40
CA LYS A 38 -8.21 -13.82 4.19
C LYS A 38 -7.93 -13.86 5.70
N GLU A 39 -7.12 -14.83 6.14
CA GLU A 39 -6.72 -15.00 7.54
C GLU A 39 -5.95 -13.77 8.05
N GLU A 40 -4.91 -13.34 7.31
CA GLU A 40 -4.18 -12.11 7.61
C GLU A 40 -5.09 -10.88 7.57
N ALA A 41 -6.07 -10.85 6.66
CA ALA A 41 -7.00 -9.75 6.56
C ALA A 41 -7.94 -9.65 7.78
N GLU A 42 -8.37 -10.78 8.32
CA GLU A 42 -9.16 -10.85 9.55
C GLU A 42 -8.35 -10.44 10.78
N GLU A 43 -7.09 -10.89 10.88
CA GLU A 43 -6.17 -10.51 11.97
C GLU A 43 -5.87 -9.01 11.98
N GLU A 44 -5.64 -8.41 10.81
CA GLU A 44 -5.32 -7.00 10.66
C GLU A 44 -6.57 -6.10 10.53
N GLY A 45 -7.77 -6.68 10.57
CA GLY A 45 -9.04 -5.95 10.45
C GLY A 45 -9.26 -5.28 9.08
N VAL A 46 -8.58 -5.77 8.04
CA VAL A 46 -8.65 -5.27 6.65
C VAL A 46 -9.71 -6.04 5.87
N LYS A 47 -10.34 -5.37 4.90
CA LYS A 47 -11.30 -6.01 3.98
C LYS A 47 -10.73 -6.08 2.57
N HIS A 48 -11.12 -7.12 1.83
CA HIS A 48 -10.81 -7.34 0.43
C HIS A 48 -9.30 -7.39 0.12
N PRO A 49 -8.58 -8.45 0.55
CA PRO A 49 -7.21 -8.66 0.13
C PRO A 49 -7.11 -8.80 -1.41
N PRO A 50 -5.98 -8.40 -2.03
CA PRO A 50 -4.76 -7.94 -1.36
C PRO A 50 -4.80 -6.48 -0.89
N LYS A 51 -4.14 -6.22 0.24
CA LYS A 51 -4.00 -4.88 0.83
C LYS A 51 -2.56 -4.60 1.25
N VAL A 52 -2.13 -3.39 1.01
CA VAL A 52 -0.83 -2.85 1.46
C VAL A 52 -1.12 -1.91 2.62
N LEU A 53 -0.44 -2.14 3.74
CA LEU A 53 -0.52 -1.31 4.93
C LEU A 53 0.74 -0.46 5.06
N PHE A 54 0.56 0.83 5.34
CA PHE A 54 1.64 1.77 5.62
C PHE A 54 1.13 2.95 6.43
N THR A 55 2.01 3.57 7.22
CA THR A 55 1.74 4.87 7.85
C THR A 55 2.11 6.00 6.89
N ASP A 56 1.18 6.93 6.66
CA ASP A 56 1.42 8.08 5.78
C ASP A 56 2.26 9.18 6.45
N GLN A 57 2.64 10.19 5.68
CA GLN A 57 3.44 11.32 6.15
C GLN A 57 2.75 12.19 7.23
N HIS A 58 1.47 11.97 7.52
CA HIS A 58 0.69 12.65 8.55
C HIS A 58 0.44 11.77 9.78
N GLY A 59 0.97 10.53 9.79
CA GLY A 59 0.78 9.58 10.90
C GLY A 59 -0.52 8.78 10.80
N HIS A 60 -1.20 8.76 9.65
CA HIS A 60 -2.40 7.94 9.46
C HIS A 60 -2.03 6.53 8.99
N HIS A 61 -2.65 5.51 9.58
CA HIS A 61 -2.59 4.15 9.06
C HIS A 61 -3.44 4.00 7.80
N VAL A 62 -2.80 3.69 6.68
CA VAL A 62 -3.43 3.57 5.36
C VAL A 62 -3.47 2.10 4.93
N GLN A 63 -4.63 1.68 4.41
CA GLN A 63 -4.88 0.32 3.91
C GLN A 63 -5.32 0.38 2.44
N HIS A 64 -4.38 0.28 1.51
CA HIS A 64 -4.65 0.52 0.10
C HIS A 64 -4.59 -0.73 -0.77
N ASN A 65 -5.30 -0.72 -1.90
CA ASN A 65 -5.13 -1.76 -2.92
C ASN A 65 -3.79 -1.54 -3.65
N PRO A 66 -2.92 -2.56 -3.75
CA PRO A 66 -1.63 -2.44 -4.41
C PRO A 66 -1.72 -1.94 -5.86
N GLY A 67 -2.69 -2.39 -6.64
CA GLY A 67 -2.83 -2.01 -8.06
C GLY A 67 -3.19 -0.54 -8.31
N THR A 68 -3.30 0.26 -7.24
CA THR A 68 -3.58 1.69 -7.27
C THR A 68 -2.48 2.53 -6.60
N LEU A 69 -1.50 1.87 -6.00
CA LEU A 69 -0.29 2.50 -5.48
C LEU A 69 0.73 2.68 -6.60
N GLN A 70 1.72 3.52 -6.34
CA GLN A 70 2.89 3.71 -7.18
C GLN A 70 4.13 3.76 -6.29
N HIS A 71 5.24 3.19 -6.74
CA HIS A 71 6.52 3.32 -6.03
C HIS A 71 7.09 4.74 -6.06
N GLY A 72 7.87 5.03 -5.01
CA GLY A 72 8.64 6.26 -4.84
C GLY A 72 7.88 7.36 -4.12
N GLU A 73 8.30 8.59 -4.36
CA GLU A 73 7.72 9.80 -3.78
C GLU A 73 6.78 10.50 -4.74
N TYR A 74 5.68 11.02 -4.21
CA TYR A 74 4.79 11.84 -5.01
C TYR A 74 5.44 13.19 -5.35
N LYS A 75 5.73 13.43 -6.62
CA LYS A 75 6.15 14.73 -7.15
C LYS A 75 4.94 15.45 -7.74
N LYS A 76 4.66 16.66 -7.23
CA LYS A 76 3.52 17.49 -7.61
C LYS A 76 3.68 18.09 -8.99
#